data_AF-A0A1R1YC82-F1
#
_entry.id   AF-A0A1R1YC82-F1
#
_cell.length_a   1.000
_cell.length_b   1.000
_cell.length_c   1.000
_cell.angle_alpha   90.00
_cell.angle_beta   90.00
_cell.angle_gamma   90.00
#
_symmetry.space_group_name_H-M   'P 1'
#
loop_
_entity.id
_entity.type
_entity.pdbx_description
1 polymer ?
#
loop_
_entity_poly.entity_id
_entity_poly.type
_entity_poly.pdbx_seq_one_letter_code
_entity_poly.pdbx_strand_id
1 'polypeptide(L)'
;MRSGIINILSSVAKRSYAAKAGAPVQRGPRAGPNSGHVDPRHEIMRKFLFEREPKELENLSESDHERHETIEQAYKIFKSEQSKIQRESRLKKFAAMEAAFKELENTDMRLVIDATRKSPNPKFPLQLRVPTETPPKVIWNYTALSKQ
;
A
#
# COMPACT_ATOMS: atom_id res chain seq x y z
N MET A 1 6.94 -25.11 40.42
CA MET A 1 5.75 -24.34 40.05
C MET A 1 5.98 -23.74 38.68
N ARG A 2 5.20 -24.18 37.68
CA ARG A 2 5.26 -23.72 36.29
C ARG A 2 4.45 -22.42 36.19
N SER A 3 5.03 -21.35 35.66
CA SER A 3 4.25 -20.23 35.13
C SER A 3 4.84 -19.84 33.78
N GLY A 4 4.02 -20.03 32.74
CA GLY A 4 4.41 -19.99 31.34
C GLY A 4 4.41 -18.58 30.78
N ILE A 5 5.43 -18.28 29.98
CA ILE A 5 5.49 -17.12 29.10
C ILE A 5 4.66 -17.45 27.86
N ILE A 6 3.55 -16.75 27.65
CA ILE A 6 2.71 -16.89 26.47
C ILE A 6 3.36 -16.08 25.34
N ASN A 7 4.10 -16.75 24.46
CA ASN A 7 4.60 -16.18 23.22
C ASN A 7 3.47 -16.15 22.18
N ILE A 8 2.91 -14.96 21.90
CA ILE A 8 1.96 -14.78 20.79
C ILE A 8 2.78 -14.52 19.52
N LEU A 9 3.20 -15.60 18.87
CA LEU A 9 3.72 -15.53 17.50
C LEU A 9 2.54 -15.37 16.54
N SER A 10 2.44 -14.19 15.93
CA SER A 10 1.48 -13.92 14.85
C SER A 10 1.86 -14.72 13.61
N SER A 11 1.11 -15.79 13.36
CA SER A 11 1.19 -16.58 12.13
C SER A 11 0.65 -15.75 10.96
N VAL A 12 1.55 -15.11 10.20
CA VAL A 12 1.21 -14.57 8.87
C VAL A 12 0.97 -15.76 7.94
N ALA A 13 -0.30 -16.04 7.63
CA ALA A 13 -0.69 -17.06 6.67
C ALA A 13 -0.21 -16.68 5.26
N LYS A 14 0.94 -17.20 4.85
CA LYS A 14 1.39 -17.15 3.46
C LYS A 14 0.49 -18.10 2.65
N ARG A 15 -0.41 -17.55 1.83
CA ARG A 15 -1.11 -18.33 0.79
C ARG A 15 -0.08 -18.76 -0.24
N SER A 16 0.37 -20.01 -0.17
CA SER A 16 1.22 -20.64 -1.17
C SER A 16 0.35 -21.28 -2.26
N TYR A 17 0.35 -20.70 -3.45
CA TYR A 17 -0.16 -21.36 -4.65
C TYR A 17 0.98 -22.21 -5.24
N ALA A 18 1.32 -23.31 -4.58
CA ALA A 18 2.27 -24.28 -5.12
C ALA A 18 1.52 -25.59 -5.37
N ALA A 19 1.09 -25.80 -6.60
CA ALA A 19 0.59 -27.09 -7.07
C ALA A 19 1.67 -28.16 -6.86
N LYS A 20 1.24 -29.36 -6.45
CA LYS A 20 2.09 -30.55 -6.27
C LYS A 20 3.04 -30.74 -7.46
N ALA A 21 4.33 -30.53 -7.25
CA ALA A 21 5.36 -30.85 -8.23
C ALA A 21 5.49 -32.37 -8.33
N GLY A 22 5.17 -32.91 -9.51
CA GLY A 22 5.52 -34.29 -9.88
C GLY A 22 7.04 -34.48 -9.94
N ALA A 23 7.48 -35.73 -9.91
CA ALA A 23 8.88 -36.15 -9.87
C ALA A 23 9.80 -35.38 -10.87
N PRO A 24 11.08 -35.15 -10.51
CA PRO A 24 12.01 -34.41 -11.36
C PRO A 24 12.34 -35.24 -12.61
N VAL A 25 11.72 -34.89 -13.73
CA VAL A 25 12.19 -35.36 -15.03
C VAL A 25 13.54 -34.68 -15.26
N GLN A 26 14.63 -35.46 -15.20
CA GLN A 26 15.95 -35.01 -15.68
C GLN A 26 15.86 -34.78 -17.19
N ARG A 27 15.46 -33.57 -17.58
CA ARG A 27 15.60 -33.09 -18.94
C ARG A 27 17.02 -32.53 -19.05
N GLY A 28 17.89 -33.23 -19.77
CA GLY A 28 19.14 -32.64 -20.26
C GLY A 28 18.84 -31.34 -21.02
N PRO A 29 19.83 -30.43 -21.18
CA PRO A 29 19.61 -29.14 -21.81
C PRO A 29 19.15 -29.36 -23.25
N ARG A 30 17.86 -29.18 -23.51
CA ARG A 30 17.35 -29.09 -24.88
C ARG A 30 17.86 -27.77 -25.44
N ALA A 31 18.79 -27.84 -26.38
CA ALA A 31 19.13 -26.70 -27.23
C ALA A 31 17.85 -26.25 -27.94
N GLY A 32 17.24 -25.17 -27.44
CA GLY A 32 16.09 -24.54 -28.07
C GLY A 32 16.50 -23.89 -29.39
N PRO A 33 15.60 -23.78 -30.39
CA PRO A 33 15.94 -23.34 -31.74
C PRO A 33 16.19 -21.82 -31.87
N ASN A 34 16.55 -21.12 -30.79
CA ASN A 34 16.83 -19.68 -30.78
C ASN A 34 18.21 -19.38 -30.15
N SER A 35 19.24 -20.10 -30.58
CA SER A 35 20.65 -19.73 -30.36
C SER A 35 21.17 -18.76 -31.41
N GLY A 36 20.28 -18.02 -32.08
CA GLY A 36 20.62 -17.02 -33.08
C GLY A 36 19.76 -15.77 -32.87
N HIS A 37 20.43 -14.66 -32.57
CA HIS A 37 19.86 -13.34 -32.32
C HIS A 37 19.22 -13.13 -30.95
N VAL A 38 20.09 -12.89 -29.95
CA VAL A 38 19.69 -12.19 -28.73
C VAL A 38 19.33 -10.76 -29.14
N ASP A 39 18.09 -10.34 -28.92
CA ASP A 39 17.65 -8.95 -29.18
C ASP A 39 18.64 -8.00 -28.47
N PRO A 40 19.28 -7.05 -29.18
CA PRO A 40 20.17 -6.07 -28.57
C PRO A 40 19.53 -5.33 -27.38
N ARG A 41 18.20 -5.20 -27.35
CA ARG A 41 17.45 -4.65 -26.20
C ARG A 41 17.60 -5.51 -24.95
N HIS A 42 17.62 -6.83 -25.10
CA HIS A 42 17.81 -7.74 -23.97
C HIS A 42 19.20 -7.60 -23.37
N GLU A 43 20.23 -7.38 -24.20
CA GLU A 43 21.56 -7.08 -23.70
C GLU A 43 21.62 -5.74 -22.98
N ILE A 44 21.05 -4.68 -23.58
CA ILE A 44 20.97 -3.36 -22.95
C ILE A 44 20.24 -3.43 -21.60
N MET A 45 19.09 -4.11 -21.54
CA MET A 45 18.34 -4.32 -20.29
C MET A 45 19.19 -5.06 -19.24
N ARG A 46 19.92 -6.10 -19.66
CA ARG A 46 20.81 -6.83 -18.75
C ARG A 46 21.92 -5.93 -18.20
N LYS A 47 22.56 -5.12 -19.06
CA LYS A 47 23.59 -4.17 -18.65
C LYS A 47 23.06 -3.17 -17.64
N PHE A 48 21.92 -2.54 -17.93
CA PHE A 48 21.34 -1.54 -17.02
C PHE A 48 20.89 -2.11 -15.67
N LEU A 49 20.29 -3.30 -15.67
CA LEU A 49 19.74 -3.89 -14.44
C LEU A 49 20.79 -4.54 -13.56
N PHE A 50 21.85 -5.10 -14.14
CA PHE A 50 22.78 -5.98 -13.41
C PHE A 50 24.24 -5.54 -13.43
N GLU A 51 24.68 -4.72 -14.39
CA GLU A 51 26.10 -4.30 -14.46
C GLU A 51 26.35 -2.97 -13.74
N ARG A 52 25.30 -2.17 -13.46
CA ARG A 52 25.46 -0.91 -12.72
C ARG A 52 25.48 -1.20 -11.23
N GLU A 53 26.68 -1.32 -10.66
CA GLU A 53 26.84 -1.42 -9.21
C GLU A 53 26.21 -0.19 -8.53
N PRO A 54 25.46 -0.39 -7.43
CA PRO A 54 24.94 0.73 -6.67
C PRO A 54 26.12 1.56 -6.16
N LYS A 55 26.07 2.88 -6.39
CA LYS A 55 27.11 3.78 -5.90
C LYS A 55 27.09 3.76 -4.37
N GLU A 56 28.14 3.22 -3.76
CA GLU A 56 28.36 3.35 -2.33
C GLU A 56 28.56 4.83 -2.00
N LEU A 57 27.93 5.27 -0.90
CA LEU A 57 28.12 6.63 -0.43
C LEU A 57 29.57 6.78 0.03
N GLU A 58 30.19 7.91 -0.29
CA GLU A 58 31.54 8.23 0.20
C GLU A 58 31.57 8.18 1.73
N ASN A 59 32.73 7.86 2.30
CA ASN A 59 32.93 7.80 3.76
C ASN A 59 32.56 9.16 4.37
N LEU A 60 31.35 9.25 4.92
CA LEU A 60 30.83 10.45 5.55
C LEU A 60 31.67 10.77 6.79
N SER A 61 31.90 12.06 7.06
CA SER A 61 32.55 12.46 8.31
C SER A 61 31.69 12.05 9.51
N GLU A 62 32.29 11.93 10.70
CA GLU A 62 31.53 11.71 11.94
C GLU A 62 30.44 12.78 12.12
N SER A 63 30.76 14.05 11.82
CA SER A 63 29.80 15.16 11.88
C SER A 63 28.62 15.00 10.90
N ASP A 64 28.84 14.37 9.74
CA ASP A 64 27.77 14.12 8.77
C ASP A 64 26.89 12.95 9.18
N HIS A 65 27.45 11.94 9.84
CA HIS A 65 26.68 10.86 10.45
C HIS A 65 25.74 11.39 11.53
N GLU A 66 26.23 12.24 12.43
CA GLU A 66 25.40 12.85 13.48
C GLU A 66 24.25 13.68 12.89
N ARG A 67 24.52 14.47 11.84
CA ARG A 67 23.48 15.23 11.13
C ARG A 67 22.46 14.31 10.48
N HIS A 68 22.91 13.25 9.83
CA HIS A 68 22.04 12.26 9.20
C HIS A 68 21.12 11.60 10.23
N GLU A 69 21.67 11.13 11.36
CA GLU A 69 20.89 10.54 12.45
C GLU A 69 19.86 11.52 13.00
N THR A 70 20.25 12.77 13.19
CA THR A 70 19.36 13.82 13.67
C THR A 70 18.18 14.05 12.71
N ILE A 71 18.46 14.13 11.41
CA ILE A 71 17.43 14.29 10.37
C ILE A 71 16.47 13.09 10.37
N GLU A 72 17.01 11.87 10.43
CA GLU A 72 16.21 10.64 10.47
C GLU A 72 15.34 10.55 11.72
N GLN A 73 15.88 10.90 12.89
CA GLN A 73 15.12 10.93 14.13
C GLN A 73 14.00 11.96 14.08
N ALA A 74 14.30 13.19 13.64
CA ALA A 74 13.30 14.24 13.47
C ALA A 74 12.19 13.83 12.48
N TYR A 75 12.55 13.19 11.37
CA TYR A 75 11.58 12.68 10.40
C TYR A 75 10.69 11.58 10.98
N LYS A 76 11.26 10.65 11.76
CA LYS A 76 10.48 9.60 12.45
C LYS A 76 9.47 10.19 13.43
N ILE A 77 9.88 11.19 14.21
CA ILE A 77 9.00 11.92 15.13
C ILE A 77 7.86 12.59 14.35
N PHE A 78 8.21 13.35 13.31
CA PHE A 78 7.22 14.01 12.45
C PHE A 78 6.20 13.03 11.87
N LYS A 79 6.65 11.89 11.32
CA LYS A 79 5.74 10.87 10.76
C LYS A 79 4.85 10.23 11.83
N SER A 80 5.38 10.01 13.03
CA SER A 80 4.62 9.52 14.18
C SER A 80 3.49 10.48 14.57
N GLU A 81 3.80 11.77 14.66
CA GLU A 81 2.82 12.82 14.97
C GLU A 81 1.73 12.92 13.89
N GLN A 82 2.11 12.93 12.61
CA GLN A 82 1.15 12.92 11.50
C GLN A 82 0.22 11.71 11.55
N SER A 83 0.76 10.52 11.87
CA SER A 83 -0.03 9.30 12.06
C SER A 83 -0.99 9.41 13.24
N LYS A 84 -0.54 10.01 14.36
CA LYS A 84 -1.37 10.28 15.54
C LYS A 84 -2.54 11.21 15.20
N ILE A 85 -2.27 12.35 14.56
CA ILE A 85 -3.30 13.32 14.15
C ILE A 85 -4.35 12.67 13.24
N GLN A 86 -3.91 11.89 12.23
CA GLN A 86 -4.83 11.20 11.33
C GLN A 86 -5.67 10.15 12.06
N ARG A 87 -5.10 9.43 13.04
CA ARG A 87 -5.84 8.45 13.85
C ARG A 87 -6.87 9.14 14.73
N GLU A 88 -6.51 10.22 15.41
CA GLU A 88 -7.43 11.01 16.23
C GLU A 88 -8.58 11.59 15.39
N SER A 89 -8.29 12.12 14.21
CA SER A 89 -9.32 12.60 13.27
C SER A 89 -10.28 11.48 12.88
N ARG A 90 -9.78 10.26 12.58
CA ARG A 90 -10.63 9.10 12.28
C ARG A 90 -11.49 8.68 13.47
N LEU A 91 -10.93 8.65 14.68
CA LEU A 91 -11.67 8.32 15.90
C LEU A 91 -12.78 9.34 16.16
N LYS A 92 -12.52 10.64 16.00
CA LYS A 92 -13.55 11.69 16.11
C LYS A 92 -14.69 11.49 15.12
N LYS A 93 -14.36 11.18 13.85
CA LYS A 93 -15.37 10.89 12.81
C LYS A 93 -16.22 9.67 13.17
N PHE A 94 -15.60 8.62 13.72
CA PHE A 94 -16.31 7.42 14.14
C PHE A 94 -17.21 7.68 15.35
N ALA A 95 -16.73 8.38 16.37
CA ALA A 95 -17.55 8.77 17.53
C ALA A 95 -18.76 9.63 17.14
N ALA A 96 -18.58 10.57 16.19
CA ALA A 96 -19.68 11.36 15.65
C ALA A 96 -20.70 10.49 14.88
N MET A 97 -20.22 9.47 14.16
CA MET A 97 -21.08 8.50 13.47
C MET A 97 -21.90 7.67 14.48
N GLU A 98 -21.28 7.16 15.54
CA GLU A 98 -21.97 6.42 16.61
C GLU A 98 -23.04 7.27 17.30
N ALA A 99 -22.73 8.52 17.62
CA ALA A 99 -23.70 9.45 18.19
C ALA A 99 -24.90 9.66 17.25
N ALA A 100 -24.66 9.86 15.95
CA ALA A 100 -25.73 10.01 14.97
C ALA A 100 -26.59 8.75 14.83
N PHE A 101 -26.00 7.55 14.87
CA PHE A 101 -26.75 6.29 14.84
C PHE A 101 -27.61 6.11 16.10
N LYS A 102 -27.10 6.48 17.27
CA LYS A 102 -27.87 6.43 18.52
C LYS A 102 -29.10 7.36 18.46
N GLU A 103 -28.95 8.55 17.89
CA GLU A 103 -30.10 9.45 17.67
C GLU A 103 -31.09 8.87 16.63
N LEU A 104 -30.59 8.18 15.61
CA LEU A 104 -31.43 7.52 14.62
C LEU A 104 -32.24 6.35 15.22
N GLU A 105 -31.63 5.56 16.11
CA GLU A 105 -32.30 4.49 16.87
C GLU A 105 -33.44 5.03 17.74
N ASN A 106 -33.25 6.21 18.35
CA ASN A 106 -34.27 6.86 19.17
C ASN A 106 -35.45 7.40 18.34
N THR A 107 -35.25 7.66 17.04
CA THR A 107 -36.24 8.32 16.17
C THR A 107 -36.98 7.33 15.27
N ASP A 108 -36.27 6.56 14.44
CA ASP A 108 -36.86 5.55 13.55
C ASP A 108 -35.91 4.37 13.28
N MET A 109 -36.29 3.20 13.79
CA MET A 109 -35.56 1.95 13.60
C MET A 109 -35.48 1.49 12.14
N ARG A 110 -36.43 1.85 11.27
CA ARG A 110 -36.39 1.48 9.84
C ARG A 110 -35.21 2.14 9.14
N LEU A 111 -34.95 3.41 9.44
CA LEU A 111 -33.83 4.15 8.88
C LEU A 111 -32.48 3.57 9.33
N VAL A 112 -32.39 3.06 10.57
CA VAL A 112 -31.20 2.35 11.06
C VAL A 112 -30.93 1.08 10.25
N ILE A 113 -31.97 0.28 9.98
CA ILE A 113 -31.85 -0.95 9.17
C ILE A 113 -31.35 -0.62 7.75
N ASP A 114 -31.88 0.44 7.15
CA ASP A 114 -31.48 0.84 5.81
C ASP A 114 -30.06 1.43 5.77
N ALA A 115 -29.69 2.25 6.75
CA ALA A 115 -28.35 2.85 6.84
C ALA A 115 -27.24 1.82 7.12
N THR A 116 -27.55 0.75 7.87
CA THR A 116 -26.61 -0.34 8.17
C THR A 116 -26.54 -1.41 7.08
N ARG A 117 -27.42 -1.32 6.06
CA ARG A 117 -27.44 -2.24 4.94
C ARG A 117 -26.15 -2.12 4.13
N LYS A 118 -25.34 -3.19 4.13
CA LYS A 118 -24.12 -3.25 3.32
C LYS A 118 -24.48 -3.27 1.84
N SER A 119 -23.93 -2.32 1.08
CA SER A 119 -23.98 -2.42 -0.38
C SER A 119 -23.20 -3.66 -0.83
N PRO A 120 -23.70 -4.45 -1.81
CA PRO A 120 -23.04 -5.68 -2.24
C PRO A 120 -21.70 -5.40 -2.95
N ASN A 121 -21.54 -4.22 -3.55
CA ASN A 121 -20.34 -3.83 -4.29
C ASN A 121 -20.04 -2.33 -4.10
N PRO A 122 -19.51 -1.90 -2.94
CA PRO A 122 -19.10 -0.51 -2.75
C PRO A 122 -17.90 -0.22 -3.65
N LYS A 123 -18.06 0.71 -4.60
CA LYS A 123 -16.99 1.17 -5.49
C LYS A 123 -16.88 2.68 -5.41
N PHE A 124 -15.64 3.19 -5.42
CA PHE A 124 -15.41 4.61 -5.64
C PHE A 124 -15.73 4.95 -7.11
N PRO A 125 -16.38 6.10 -7.36
CA PRO A 125 -16.67 6.54 -8.72
C PRO A 125 -15.37 6.88 -9.46
N LEU A 126 -15.31 6.58 -10.77
CA LEU A 126 -14.13 6.86 -11.61
C LEU A 126 -13.81 8.36 -11.74
N GLN A 127 -14.81 9.20 -11.50
CA GLN A 127 -14.70 10.66 -11.48
C GLN A 127 -13.90 11.16 -10.26
N LEU A 128 -13.81 10.37 -9.17
CA LEU A 128 -13.01 10.69 -8.00
C LEU A 128 -11.53 10.37 -8.28
N ARG A 129 -10.81 11.35 -8.83
CA ARG A 129 -9.41 11.22 -9.22
C ARG A 129 -8.46 11.43 -8.04
N VAL A 130 -7.27 10.85 -8.15
CA VAL A 130 -6.14 11.13 -7.25
C VAL A 130 -5.68 12.59 -7.49
N PRO A 131 -5.46 13.39 -6.44
CA PRO A 131 -4.95 14.74 -6.57
C PRO A 131 -3.62 14.80 -7.33
N THR A 132 -3.44 15.83 -8.15
CA THR A 132 -2.20 16.11 -8.88
C THR A 132 -1.51 17.34 -8.27
N GLU A 133 -0.17 17.42 -8.42
CA GLU A 133 0.62 18.55 -7.89
C GLU A 133 0.20 19.89 -8.51
N THR A 134 -0.04 19.92 -9.83
CA THR A 134 -0.56 21.09 -10.53
C THR A 134 -1.97 20.85 -11.04
N PRO A 135 -2.85 21.86 -11.01
CA PRO A 135 -4.22 21.71 -11.48
C PRO A 135 -4.28 21.59 -13.01
N PRO A 136 -5.29 20.88 -13.56
CA PRO A 136 -5.51 20.84 -15.01
C PRO A 136 -6.06 22.16 -15.55
N LYS A 137 -6.00 22.34 -16.87
CA LYS A 137 -6.54 23.54 -17.56
C LYS A 137 -8.01 23.82 -17.24
N VAL A 138 -8.81 22.76 -17.13
CA VAL A 138 -10.20 22.83 -16.65
C VAL A 138 -10.26 22.12 -15.30
N ILE A 139 -10.35 22.92 -14.23
CA ILE A 139 -10.29 22.43 -12.84
C ILE A 139 -11.57 21.67 -12.48
N TRP A 140 -12.72 22.19 -12.89
CA TRP A 140 -14.03 21.64 -12.54
C TRP A 140 -14.95 21.58 -13.75
N ASN A 141 -15.66 20.47 -13.91
CA ASN A 141 -16.63 20.30 -14.99
C ASN A 141 -18.06 20.50 -14.45
N TYR A 142 -18.59 21.71 -14.61
CA TYR A 142 -19.96 22.05 -14.19
C TYR A 142 -21.06 21.33 -14.98
N THR A 143 -20.78 20.86 -16.19
CA THR A 143 -21.79 20.23 -17.06
C THR A 143 -22.01 18.75 -16.79
N ALA A 144 -21.08 18.09 -16.09
CA ALA A 144 -21.10 16.63 -15.88
C ALA A 144 -22.34 16.13 -15.11
N LEU A 145 -22.95 16.98 -14.28
CA LEU A 145 -24.16 16.66 -13.50
C LEU A 145 -25.46 16.79 -14.30
N SER A 146 -25.43 17.43 -15.47
CA SER A 146 -26.66 17.74 -16.25
C SER A 146 -27.09 16.64 -17.22
N LYS A 147 -26.26 15.62 -17.46
CA LYS A 147 -26.47 14.59 -18.50
C LYS A 147 -26.59 13.16 -17.95
N GLN A 148 -26.85 13.01 -16.65
CA GLN A 148 -27.12 11.70 -16.05
C GLN A 148 -28.61 11.41 -16.00
#